data_AF-A0A914EV66-F1
#
_entry.id   AF-A0A914EV66-F1
#
_cell.length_a   1.000
_cell.length_b   1.000
_cell.length_c   1.000
_cell.angle_alpha   90.00
_cell.angle_beta   90.00
_cell.angle_gamma   90.00
#
_symmetry.space_group_name_H-M   'P 1'
#
loop_
_entity.id
_entity.type
_entity.pdbx_description
1 polymer ?
#
loop_
_entity_poly.entity_id
_entity_poly.type
_entity_poly.pdbx_seq_one_letter_code
_entity_poly.pdbx_strand_id
1 'polypeptide(L)'
;MDECKRPTEPWQKWPKRMLRHKAAIQCARYAFGFAGIIDPDEAERSPEVITHAVIMAPPPTMSTDHEAPTVPFDSTAFLTELEEALTVAGDIETLEEIWSSHAPLSVLEGDDHAQDVALKIKERCLAAINTGAAA
;
A
#
# COMPACT_ATOMS: atom_id res chain seq x y z
N MET A 1 -13.08 31.21 -20.15
CA MET A 1 -14.31 31.09 -19.34
C MET A 1 -15.47 30.53 -20.14
N ASP A 2 -15.87 31.15 -21.27
CA ASP A 2 -17.02 30.70 -22.06
C ASP A 2 -16.78 29.38 -22.80
N GLU A 3 -15.54 29.10 -23.21
CA GLU A 3 -15.09 27.86 -23.84
C GLU A 3 -15.17 26.60 -22.95
N CYS A 4 -15.41 26.81 -21.65
CA CYS A 4 -15.68 25.76 -20.66
C CYS A 4 -17.17 25.45 -20.49
N LYS A 5 -18.09 26.33 -20.96
CA LYS A 5 -19.52 26.17 -20.74
C LYS A 5 -20.08 25.04 -21.61
N ARG A 6 -20.89 24.16 -21.01
CA ARG A 6 -21.63 23.11 -21.72
C ARG A 6 -23.13 23.46 -21.77
N PRO A 7 -23.87 23.06 -22.82
CA PRO A 7 -25.30 23.36 -22.95
C PRO A 7 -26.22 22.51 -22.05
N THR A 8 -25.69 21.89 -20.99
CA THR A 8 -26.43 20.97 -20.12
C THR A 8 -27.14 21.68 -18.96
N GLU A 9 -28.23 21.09 -18.46
CA GLU A 9 -29.07 21.66 -17.41
C GLU A 9 -28.30 22.14 -16.15
N PRO A 10 -27.31 21.40 -15.61
CA PRO A 10 -26.55 21.86 -14.43
C PRO A 10 -25.74 23.14 -14.71
N TRP A 11 -25.23 23.31 -15.94
CA TRP A 11 -24.50 24.51 -16.36
C TRP A 11 -25.44 25.70 -16.58
N GLN A 12 -26.66 25.47 -17.07
CA GLN A 12 -27.67 26.52 -17.19
C GLN A 12 -28.13 27.01 -15.80
N LYS A 13 -28.38 26.08 -14.87
CA LYS A 13 -28.87 26.40 -13.51
C LYS A 13 -27.77 26.90 -12.55
N TRP A 14 -26.53 26.43 -12.66
CA TRP A 14 -25.44 26.72 -11.69
C TRP A 14 -24.07 27.06 -12.33
N PRO A 15 -23.97 27.98 -13.32
CA PRO A 15 -22.75 28.17 -14.11
C PRO A 15 -21.50 28.53 -13.27
N LYS A 16 -21.65 29.38 -12.25
CA LYS A 16 -20.55 29.76 -11.34
C LYS A 16 -20.05 28.58 -10.48
N ARG A 17 -20.90 27.59 -10.18
CA ARG A 17 -20.53 26.38 -9.42
C ARG A 17 -19.76 25.41 -10.32
N MET A 18 -20.21 25.23 -11.56
CA MET A 18 -19.54 24.37 -12.55
C MET A 18 -18.13 24.88 -12.90
N LEU A 19 -17.97 26.19 -13.15
CA LEU A 19 -16.65 26.80 -13.40
C LEU A 19 -15.68 26.60 -12.22
N ARG A 20 -16.15 26.79 -10.97
CA ARG A 20 -15.34 26.52 -9.77
C ARG A 20 -14.94 25.05 -9.65
N HIS A 21 -15.84 24.12 -9.97
CA HIS A 21 -15.57 22.68 -9.90
C HIS A 21 -14.51 22.25 -10.92
N LYS A 22 -14.64 22.71 -12.18
CA LYS A 22 -13.62 22.54 -13.23
C LYS A 22 -12.25 23.05 -12.79
N ALA A 23 -12.18 24.31 -12.33
CA ALA A 23 -10.92 24.92 -11.90
C ALA A 23 -10.28 24.17 -10.71
N ALA A 24 -11.08 23.70 -9.75
CA ALA A 24 -10.60 22.93 -8.61
C ALA A 24 -10.02 21.56 -9.04
N ILE A 25 -10.69 20.86 -9.97
CA ILE A 25 -10.19 19.60 -10.53
C ILE A 25 -8.84 19.81 -11.23
N GLN A 26 -8.73 20.82 -12.11
CA GLN A 26 -7.47 21.12 -12.80
C GLN A 26 -6.34 21.45 -11.82
N CYS A 27 -6.62 22.31 -10.83
CA CYS A 27 -5.66 22.66 -9.78
C CYS A 27 -5.17 21.41 -9.03
N ALA A 28 -6.07 20.50 -8.65
CA ALA A 28 -5.72 19.25 -7.99
C ALA A 28 -4.83 18.34 -8.86
N ARG A 29 -5.11 18.21 -10.17
CA ARG A 29 -4.26 17.43 -11.08
C ARG A 29 -2.84 17.96 -11.15
N TYR A 30 -2.67 19.27 -11.28
CA TYR A 30 -1.35 19.91 -11.31
C TYR A 30 -0.63 19.86 -9.96
N ALA A 31 -1.36 20.02 -8.84
CA ALA A 31 -0.78 20.04 -7.51
C ALA A 31 -0.35 18.66 -6.99
N PHE A 32 -1.08 17.59 -7.35
CA PHE A 32 -0.80 16.22 -6.90
C PHE A 32 -0.18 15.33 -7.99
N GLY A 33 0.12 15.87 -9.17
CA GLY A 33 0.80 15.14 -10.25
C GLY A 33 -0.06 14.04 -10.90
N PHE A 34 -1.39 14.20 -10.94
CA PHE A 34 -2.30 13.22 -11.54
C PHE A 34 -2.28 13.23 -13.09
N ALA A 35 -1.12 12.97 -13.67
CA ALA A 35 -0.94 12.79 -15.10
C ALA A 35 -1.77 11.58 -15.58
N GLY A 36 -2.52 11.76 -16.67
CA GLY A 36 -3.41 10.73 -17.23
C GLY A 36 -4.86 10.76 -16.73
N ILE A 37 -5.18 11.47 -15.64
CA ILE A 37 -6.59 11.71 -15.26
C ILE A 37 -7.15 12.83 -16.14
N ILE A 38 -8.01 12.47 -17.08
CA ILE A 38 -8.69 13.36 -18.03
C ILE A 38 -10.18 13.42 -17.63
N ASP A 39 -10.77 14.62 -17.58
CA ASP A 39 -12.22 14.74 -17.37
C ASP A 39 -12.96 14.41 -18.68
N PRO A 40 -14.15 13.75 -18.65
CA PRO A 40 -14.86 13.33 -19.86
C PRO A 40 -15.02 14.42 -20.92
N ASP A 41 -15.23 15.68 -20.51
CA ASP A 41 -15.34 16.83 -21.41
C ASP A 41 -14.06 17.16 -22.22
N GLU A 42 -12.89 16.76 -21.73
CA GLU A 42 -11.61 16.89 -22.43
C GLU A 42 -11.37 15.69 -23.35
N ALA A 43 -11.72 14.48 -22.90
CA ALA A 43 -11.64 13.26 -23.71
C ALA A 43 -12.55 13.32 -24.95
N GLU A 44 -13.75 13.90 -24.83
CA GLU A 44 -14.64 14.22 -25.95
C GLU A 44 -14.00 15.17 -26.98
N ARG A 45 -13.18 16.12 -26.53
CA ARG A 45 -12.58 17.18 -27.37
C ARG A 45 -11.26 16.73 -27.99
N SER A 46 -10.59 15.73 -27.40
CA SER A 46 -9.28 15.24 -27.84
C SER A 46 -9.16 13.72 -27.64
N PRO A 47 -9.93 12.90 -28.40
CA PRO A 47 -9.96 11.44 -28.22
C PRO A 47 -8.59 10.77 -28.46
N GLU A 48 -7.72 11.41 -29.25
CA GLU A 48 -6.37 10.93 -29.55
C GLU A 48 -5.38 11.11 -28.37
N VAL A 49 -5.65 12.05 -27.44
CA VAL A 49 -4.77 12.37 -26.30
C VAL A 49 -4.71 11.25 -25.25
N ILE A 50 -5.66 10.29 -25.31
CA ILE A 50 -5.61 9.03 -24.52
C ILE A 50 -4.30 8.25 -24.79
N THR A 51 -3.69 8.43 -25.97
CA THR A 51 -2.40 7.80 -26.33
C THR A 51 -1.17 8.42 -25.66
N HIS A 52 -1.30 9.61 -25.07
CA HIS A 52 -0.20 10.33 -24.40
C HIS A 52 -0.26 10.17 -22.88
N ALA A 53 -0.64 8.98 -22.42
CA ALA A 53 0.06 8.40 -21.28
C ALA A 53 1.57 8.47 -21.61
N VAL A 54 2.33 9.13 -20.74
CA VAL A 54 3.76 9.34 -20.98
C VAL A 54 4.44 7.98 -21.10
N ILE A 55 4.87 7.63 -22.31
CA ILE A 55 5.99 6.70 -22.50
C ILE A 55 7.21 7.43 -21.93
N MET A 56 7.36 7.33 -20.62
CA MET A 56 8.68 7.36 -20.01
C MET A 56 9.47 6.34 -20.81
N ALA A 57 10.54 6.78 -21.49
CA ALA A 57 11.53 5.86 -22.01
C ALA A 57 11.86 4.89 -20.84
N PRO A 58 11.70 3.57 -21.04
CA PRO A 58 11.54 2.61 -19.95
C PRO A 58 12.63 2.86 -18.91
N PRO A 59 12.25 3.17 -17.66
CA PRO A 59 13.04 3.99 -16.74
C PRO A 59 14.47 3.44 -16.67
N PRO A 60 15.44 4.25 -17.13
CA PRO A 60 16.54 3.83 -18.01
C PRO A 60 17.15 2.53 -17.50
N THR A 61 16.73 1.42 -18.13
CA THR A 61 16.60 0.11 -17.49
C THR A 61 17.72 -0.11 -16.49
N MET A 62 17.43 0.12 -15.21
CA MET A 62 18.40 -0.19 -14.16
C MET A 62 18.57 -1.69 -14.21
N SER A 63 19.69 -2.15 -14.79
CA SER A 63 19.90 -3.56 -15.02
C SER A 63 19.89 -4.27 -13.69
N THR A 64 18.77 -4.93 -13.38
CA THR A 64 18.66 -5.92 -12.32
C THR A 64 19.33 -7.22 -12.78
N ASP A 65 20.55 -7.07 -13.33
CA ASP A 65 21.65 -8.05 -13.29
C ASP A 65 22.08 -8.26 -11.83
N HIS A 66 21.63 -7.39 -10.92
CA HIS A 66 21.24 -7.79 -9.58
C HIS A 66 20.02 -8.74 -9.63
N GLU A 67 20.22 -9.92 -10.24
CA GLU A 67 19.54 -11.14 -9.85
C GLU A 67 20.02 -11.46 -8.43
N ALA A 68 19.49 -10.69 -7.46
CA ALA A 68 19.53 -11.08 -6.07
C ALA A 68 18.95 -12.51 -6.03
N PRO A 69 19.69 -13.48 -5.47
CA PRO A 69 19.30 -14.87 -5.59
C PRO A 69 17.87 -15.02 -5.06
N THR A 70 16.96 -15.52 -5.88
CA THR A 70 15.58 -15.79 -5.49
C THR A 70 15.55 -17.04 -4.61
N VAL A 71 16.24 -16.96 -3.46
CA VAL A 71 16.06 -17.89 -2.35
C VAL A 71 14.59 -17.80 -2.00
N PRO A 72 13.81 -18.89 -2.12
CA PRO A 72 12.42 -18.86 -1.72
C PRO A 72 12.36 -18.47 -0.25
N PHE A 73 11.55 -17.47 0.10
CA PHE A 73 11.36 -17.10 1.50
C PHE A 73 10.76 -18.31 2.22
N ASP A 74 11.51 -18.87 3.16
CA ASP A 74 11.09 -20.04 3.91
C ASP A 74 10.32 -19.61 5.16
N SER A 75 8.99 -19.53 5.02
CA SER A 75 8.07 -19.27 6.14
C SER A 75 8.29 -20.22 7.32
N THR A 76 8.74 -21.47 7.08
CA THR A 76 8.94 -22.46 8.15
C THR A 76 10.24 -22.21 8.93
N ALA A 77 11.31 -21.79 8.26
CA ALA A 77 12.53 -21.34 8.92
C ALA A 77 12.28 -20.07 9.75
N PHE A 78 11.60 -19.07 9.18
CA PHE A 78 11.25 -17.84 9.88
C PHE A 78 10.36 -18.07 11.11
N LEU A 79 9.34 -18.94 11.00
CA LEU A 79 8.50 -19.31 12.14
C LEU A 79 9.28 -20.07 13.24
N THR A 80 10.30 -20.84 12.87
CA THR A 80 11.17 -21.55 13.82
C THR A 80 12.07 -20.56 14.59
N GLU A 81 12.69 -19.60 13.89
CA GLU A 81 13.48 -18.52 14.49
C GLU A 81 12.62 -17.63 15.42
N LEU A 82 11.39 -17.32 14.98
CA LEU A 82 10.41 -16.58 15.76
C LEU A 82 9.99 -17.35 17.04
N GLU A 83 9.80 -18.66 16.97
CA GLU A 83 9.53 -19.48 18.16
C GLU A 83 10.73 -19.50 19.12
N GLU A 84 11.96 -19.71 18.62
CA GLU A 84 13.15 -19.69 19.46
C GLU A 84 13.29 -18.35 20.20
N ALA A 85 13.22 -17.22 19.47
CA ALA A 85 13.28 -15.88 20.06
C ALA A 85 12.18 -15.63 21.11
N LEU A 86 10.92 -16.01 20.82
CA LEU A 86 9.80 -15.85 21.75
C LEU A 86 9.85 -16.80 22.95
N THR A 87 10.60 -17.91 22.90
CA THR A 87 10.85 -18.76 24.10
C THR A 87 12.01 -18.27 24.97
N VAL A 88 12.91 -17.44 24.43
CA VAL A 88 13.96 -16.75 25.20
C VAL A 88 13.42 -15.55 25.96
N ALA A 89 12.29 -14.96 25.52
CA ALA A 89 11.57 -13.94 26.27
C ALA A 89 10.98 -14.49 27.58
N GLY A 90 11.67 -14.27 28.70
CA GLY A 90 11.21 -14.68 30.04
C GLY A 90 10.09 -13.81 30.62
N ASP A 91 9.74 -12.71 29.94
CA ASP A 91 8.81 -11.69 30.39
C ASP A 91 8.03 -11.06 29.22
N ILE A 92 6.98 -10.30 29.53
CA ILE A 92 6.03 -9.75 28.54
C ILE A 92 6.64 -8.58 27.75
N GLU A 93 7.52 -7.77 28.36
CA GLU A 93 8.11 -6.58 27.72
C GLU A 93 9.12 -7.02 26.64
N THR A 94 10.00 -7.96 26.96
CA THR A 94 10.91 -8.62 26.00
C THR A 94 10.13 -9.33 24.89
N LEU A 95 9.01 -9.99 25.21
CA LEU A 95 8.16 -10.66 24.21
C LEU A 95 7.53 -9.67 23.22
N GLU A 96 7.09 -8.50 23.69
CA GLU A 96 6.52 -7.46 22.81
C GLU A 96 7.58 -6.70 22.02
N GLU A 97 8.80 -6.53 22.54
CA GLU A 97 9.94 -6.01 21.76
C GLU A 97 10.31 -6.96 20.61
N ILE A 98 10.51 -8.26 20.90
CA ILE A 98 10.83 -9.27 19.88
C ILE A 98 9.71 -9.37 18.83
N TRP A 99 8.44 -9.39 19.25
CA TRP A 99 7.31 -9.43 18.32
C TRP A 99 7.23 -8.19 17.42
N SER A 100 7.51 -7.01 17.98
CA SER A 100 7.56 -5.75 17.24
C SER A 100 8.74 -5.70 16.25
N SER A 101 9.90 -6.25 16.65
CA SER A 101 11.13 -6.30 15.86
C SER A 101 11.02 -7.26 14.65
N HIS A 102 10.51 -8.48 14.87
CA HIS A 102 10.33 -9.46 13.79
C HIS A 102 9.10 -9.16 12.90
N ALA A 103 8.17 -8.31 13.35
CA ALA A 103 6.98 -7.84 12.62
C ALA A 103 6.25 -8.93 11.79
N PRO A 104 6.00 -10.14 12.32
CA PRO A 104 5.81 -11.34 11.51
C PRO A 104 4.56 -11.29 10.61
N LEU A 105 3.52 -10.56 10.99
CA LEU A 105 2.32 -10.36 10.16
C LEU A 105 2.59 -9.58 8.87
N SER A 106 3.61 -8.72 8.85
CA SER A 106 4.04 -7.97 7.65
C SER A 106 5.10 -8.73 6.84
N VAL A 107 5.86 -9.61 7.47
CA VAL A 107 6.82 -10.49 6.78
C VAL A 107 6.09 -11.62 6.03
N LEU A 108 4.99 -12.10 6.60
CA LEU A 108 4.17 -13.20 6.07
C LEU A 108 2.94 -12.69 5.28
N GLU A 109 3.02 -11.52 4.64
CA GLU A 109 1.91 -10.95 3.86
C GLU A 109 1.54 -11.87 2.68
N GLY A 110 0.30 -12.33 2.66
CA GLY A 110 -0.22 -13.28 1.65
C GLY A 110 -0.17 -14.76 2.03
N ASP A 111 0.43 -15.13 3.18
CA ASP A 111 0.37 -16.48 3.76
C ASP A 111 -0.46 -16.47 5.05
N ASP A 112 -1.79 -16.49 4.88
CA ASP A 112 -2.78 -16.51 5.98
C ASP A 112 -2.52 -17.65 6.99
N HIS A 113 -1.95 -18.78 6.53
CA HIS A 113 -1.66 -19.92 7.40
C HIS A 113 -0.42 -19.67 8.25
N ALA A 114 0.66 -19.14 7.67
CA ALA A 114 1.86 -18.78 8.43
C ALA A 114 1.56 -17.65 9.45
N GLN A 115 0.70 -16.69 9.11
CA GLN A 115 0.24 -15.66 10.05
C GLN A 115 -0.53 -16.25 11.26
N ASP A 116 -1.46 -17.17 11.00
CA ASP A 116 -2.20 -17.91 12.04
C ASP A 116 -1.27 -18.75 12.94
N VAL A 117 -0.22 -19.36 12.37
CA VAL A 117 0.82 -20.06 13.14
C VAL A 117 1.65 -19.10 13.99
N ALA A 118 2.10 -17.96 13.44
CA ALA A 118 2.85 -16.94 14.18
C ALA A 118 2.06 -16.43 15.42
N LEU A 119 0.77 -16.17 15.26
CA LEU A 119 -0.10 -15.75 16.36
C LEU A 119 -0.19 -16.82 17.46
N LYS A 120 -0.36 -18.10 17.08
CA LYS A 120 -0.42 -19.23 18.04
C LYS A 120 0.90 -19.46 18.77
N ILE A 121 2.04 -19.20 18.12
CA ILE A 121 3.36 -19.20 18.79
C ILE A 121 3.38 -18.12 19.87
N LYS A 122 2.95 -16.88 19.56
CA LYS A 122 2.89 -15.78 20.53
C LYS A 122 1.97 -16.09 21.71
N GLU A 123 0.75 -16.56 21.45
CA GLU A 123 -0.23 -16.90 22.49
C GLU A 123 0.30 -17.96 23.45
N ARG A 124 0.97 -19.00 22.93
CA ARG A 124 1.60 -20.06 23.73
C ARG A 124 2.75 -19.54 24.60
N CYS A 125 3.62 -18.68 24.07
CA CYS A 125 4.73 -18.11 24.85
C CYS A 125 4.22 -17.16 25.95
N LEU A 126 3.25 -16.30 25.61
CA LEU A 126 2.58 -15.41 26.57
C LEU A 126 1.83 -16.20 27.66
N ALA A 127 1.20 -17.32 27.33
CA ALA A 127 0.59 -18.22 28.31
C ALA A 127 1.64 -18.88 29.21
N ALA A 128 2.81 -19.27 28.68
CA ALA A 128 3.90 -19.84 29.48
C ALA A 128 4.47 -18.83 30.48
N ILE A 129 4.73 -17.58 30.07
CA ILE A 129 5.19 -16.50 30.95
C ILE A 129 4.19 -16.24 32.07
N ASN A 130 2.90 -16.07 31.73
CA ASN A 130 1.84 -15.87 32.73
C ASN A 130 1.66 -17.06 33.68
N THR A 131 1.98 -18.28 33.26
CA THR A 131 1.95 -19.47 34.13
C THR A 131 3.19 -19.53 35.03
N GLY A 132 4.37 -19.15 34.52
CA GLY A 132 5.61 -19.09 35.28
C GLY A 132 5.61 -18.03 36.38
N ALA A 133 4.86 -16.94 36.19
CA ALA A 133 4.65 -15.89 37.19
C ALA A 133 3.69 -16.29 38.35
N ALA A 134 3.14 -17.51 38.34
CA ALA A 134 2.14 -18.00 39.29
C ALA A 134 2.61 -19.18 40.18
N ALA A 135 3.93 -19.43 40.24
CA ALA A 135 4.57 -20.51 41.00
C ALA A 135 5.59 -19.98 42.03
#